data_AF-A0A9P6URE7-F1
#
_entry.id   AF-A0A9P6URE7-F1
#
_cell.length_a   1.000
_cell.length_b   1.000
_cell.length_c   1.000
_cell.angle_alpha   90.00
_cell.angle_beta   90.00
_cell.angle_gamma   90.00
#
_symmetry.space_group_name_H-M   'P 1'
#
loop_
_entity.id
_entity.type
_entity.pdbx_description
1 polymer ?
#
loop_
_entity_poly.entity_id
_entity_poly.type
_entity_poly.pdbx_seq_one_letter_code
_entity_poly.pdbx_strand_id
1 'polypeptide(L)'
;MEKKALIEKINATITRIATLERLEVHYSNCLQIPTNAPGGKSFVFNATVEKQAERHRLYVIRTELHDLAVRHNDLIEALEGIDANKTIDIEYPVLNAMLLRSAQIRHEINAYLAQDYAARSVNMIHVNNCNLLLTKIYRFLDQ
;
A
#
# COMPACT_ATOMS: atom_id res chain seq x y z
N MET A 1 -35.95 1.65 3.48
CA MET A 1 -35.03 2.21 4.50
C MET A 1 -33.59 1.74 4.26
N GLU A 2 -33.39 0.48 3.87
CA GLU A 2 -32.08 -0.12 3.58
C GLU A 2 -31.32 0.55 2.42
N LYS A 3 -32.00 0.87 1.30
CA LYS A 3 -31.37 1.52 0.13
C LYS A 3 -30.69 2.86 0.46
N LYS A 4 -31.33 3.71 1.26
CA LYS A 4 -30.78 5.03 1.61
C LYS A 4 -29.50 4.88 2.44
N ALA A 5 -29.52 3.97 3.41
CA ALA A 5 -28.35 3.66 4.23
C ALA A 5 -27.20 3.06 3.40
N LEU A 6 -27.52 2.27 2.36
CA LEU A 6 -26.50 1.72 1.46
C LEU A 6 -25.82 2.81 0.62
N ILE A 7 -26.61 3.71 0.04
CA ILE A 7 -26.10 4.88 -0.69
C ILE A 7 -25.22 5.75 0.21
N GLU A 8 -25.63 6.00 1.46
CA GLU A 8 -24.80 6.75 2.42
C GLU A 8 -23.46 6.05 2.70
N LYS A 9 -23.44 4.72 2.83
CA LYS A 9 -22.20 3.94 3.01
C LYS A 9 -21.29 4.00 1.79
N ILE A 10 -21.85 3.94 0.57
CA ILE A 10 -21.06 4.04 -0.65
C ILE A 10 -20.41 5.43 -0.75
N ASN A 11 -21.18 6.49 -0.55
CA ASN A 11 -20.67 7.87 -0.55
C ASN A 11 -19.57 8.10 0.50
N ALA A 12 -19.73 7.54 1.70
CA ALA A 12 -18.69 7.59 2.73
C ALA A 12 -17.40 6.86 2.29
N THR A 13 -17.55 5.71 1.64
CA THR A 13 -16.44 4.91 1.09
C THR A 13 -15.68 5.69 0.03
N ILE A 14 -16.39 6.30 -0.94
CA ILE A 14 -15.80 7.14 -1.99
C ILE A 14 -15.03 8.32 -1.40
N THR A 15 -15.63 9.01 -0.42
CA THR A 15 -14.97 10.15 0.24
C THR A 15 -13.68 9.73 0.93
N ARG A 16 -13.67 8.55 1.56
CA ARG A 16 -12.48 7.99 2.20
C ARG A 16 -11.41 7.64 1.18
N ILE A 17 -11.79 6.99 0.07
CA ILE A 17 -10.90 6.67 -1.05
C ILE A 17 -10.24 7.95 -1.57
N ALA A 18 -11.01 8.97 -1.95
CA ALA A 18 -10.47 10.24 -2.46
C ALA A 18 -9.51 10.94 -1.47
N THR A 19 -9.70 10.73 -0.17
CA THR A 19 -8.78 11.24 0.85
C THR A 19 -7.48 10.45 0.89
N LEU A 20 -7.55 9.12 0.85
CA LEU A 20 -6.38 8.25 0.81
C LEU A 20 -5.59 8.41 -0.48
N GLU A 21 -6.24 8.65 -1.61
CA GLU A 21 -5.57 8.93 -2.89
C GLU A 21 -4.70 10.17 -2.84
N ARG A 22 -5.19 11.25 -2.21
CA ARG A 22 -4.41 12.47 -2.02
C ARG A 22 -3.19 12.22 -1.13
N LEU A 23 -3.35 11.42 -0.08
CA LEU A 23 -2.24 11.02 0.78
C LEU A 23 -1.24 10.12 0.04
N GLU A 24 -1.72 9.19 -0.79
CA GLU A 24 -0.87 8.32 -1.59
C GLU A 24 -0.01 9.13 -2.56
N VAL A 25 -0.59 10.09 -3.27
CA VAL A 25 0.14 11.00 -4.17
C VAL A 25 1.20 11.77 -3.38
N HIS A 26 0.84 12.31 -2.21
CA HIS A 26 1.79 13.01 -1.34
C HIS A 26 3.00 12.12 -0.98
N TYR A 27 2.77 10.93 -0.43
CA TYR A 27 3.86 10.04 -0.03
C TYR A 27 4.64 9.49 -1.22
N SER A 28 3.98 9.21 -2.34
CA SER A 28 4.64 8.78 -3.58
C SER A 28 5.62 9.85 -4.08
N ASN A 29 5.20 11.12 -4.08
CA ASN A 29 6.05 12.23 -4.48
C ASN A 29 7.22 12.44 -3.49
N CYS A 30 6.99 12.28 -2.19
CA CYS A 30 8.06 12.36 -1.18
C CYS A 30 9.12 11.26 -1.33
N LEU A 31 8.77 10.14 -1.96
CA LEU A 31 9.63 9.00 -2.19
C LEU A 31 10.24 8.99 -3.59
N GLN A 32 9.98 9.99 -4.43
CA GLN A 32 10.61 10.11 -5.75
C GLN A 32 11.89 10.93 -5.68
N ILE A 33 13.01 10.33 -6.08
CA ILE A 33 14.28 11.04 -6.27
C ILE A 33 14.44 11.34 -7.76
N PRO A 34 14.62 12.61 -8.17
CA PRO A 34 14.94 12.92 -9.55
C PRO A 34 16.34 12.39 -9.89
N THR A 35 16.46 11.78 -11.07
CA THR A 35 17.73 11.31 -11.62
C THR A 35 18.01 12.03 -12.93
N ASN A 36 19.28 12.37 -13.15
CA ASN A 36 19.77 12.96 -14.38
C ASN A 36 20.11 11.84 -15.37
N ALA A 37 19.09 11.16 -15.89
CA ALA A 37 19.26 10.20 -16.96
C ALA A 37 19.45 10.92 -18.31
N PRO A 38 20.32 10.40 -19.21
CA PRO A 38 20.45 10.97 -20.55
C PRO A 38 19.17 10.68 -21.34
N GLY A 39 18.31 11.70 -21.48
CA GLY A 39 17.01 11.60 -22.14
C GLY A 39 15.86 12.35 -21.45
N GLY A 40 16.05 12.82 -20.21
CA GLY A 40 15.08 13.65 -19.48
C GLY A 40 15.09 13.44 -17.98
N LYS A 41 14.23 14.16 -17.25
CA LYS A 41 14.00 13.93 -15.82
C LYS A 41 13.32 12.57 -15.66
N SER A 42 14.03 11.59 -15.10
CA SER A 42 13.41 10.32 -14.67
C SER A 42 13.48 10.21 -13.16
N PHE A 43 12.49 9.59 -12.54
CA PHE A 43 12.41 9.47 -11.08
C PHE A 43 12.69 8.03 -10.65
N VAL A 44 13.45 7.87 -9.58
CA VAL A 44 13.64 6.57 -8.91
C VAL A 44 12.97 6.58 -7.55
N PHE A 45 12.46 5.42 -7.15
CA PHE A 45 11.84 5.25 -5.85
C PHE A 45 12.89 5.15 -4.74
N ASN A 46 12.78 6.00 -3.72
CA ASN A 46 13.68 6.03 -2.59
C ASN A 46 13.37 4.88 -1.63
N ALA A 47 14.16 3.82 -1.71
CA ALA A 47 14.06 2.64 -0.87
C ALA A 47 15.01 2.65 0.34
N THR A 48 15.62 3.78 0.70
CA THR A 48 16.60 3.83 1.78
C THR A 48 15.97 3.70 3.16
N VAL A 49 16.79 3.36 4.17
CA VAL A 49 16.36 3.16 5.57
C VAL A 49 15.81 4.46 6.17
N GLU A 50 16.36 5.62 5.80
CA GLU A 50 15.91 6.92 6.27
C GLU A 50 14.47 7.23 5.84
N LYS A 51 14.01 6.64 4.74
CA LYS A 51 12.63 6.77 4.22
C LYS A 51 11.71 5.61 4.57
N GLN A 52 12.15 4.71 5.47
CA GLN A 52 11.35 3.55 5.88
C GLN A 52 10.00 3.95 6.48
N ALA A 53 9.94 5.05 7.25
CA ALA A 53 8.69 5.52 7.86
C ALA A 53 7.66 5.95 6.81
N GLU A 54 8.06 6.76 5.83
CA GLU A 54 7.20 7.20 4.73
C GLU A 54 6.80 6.04 3.82
N ARG A 55 7.71 5.10 3.54
CA ARG A 55 7.39 3.87 2.81
C ARG A 55 6.35 3.03 3.53
N HIS A 56 6.48 2.89 4.86
CA HIS A 56 5.51 2.17 5.66
C HIS A 56 4.14 2.86 5.66
N ARG A 57 4.09 4.19 5.76
CA ARG A 57 2.83 4.94 5.65
C ARG A 57 2.19 4.77 4.28
N LEU A 58 2.97 4.83 3.20
CA LEU A 58 2.49 4.57 1.84
C LEU A 58 1.93 3.15 1.71
N TYR A 59 2.60 2.15 2.29
CA TYR A 59 2.12 0.76 2.33
C TYR A 59 0.77 0.64 3.06
N VAL A 60 0.61 1.26 4.23
CA VAL A 60 -0.65 1.25 5.00
C VAL A 60 -1.78 1.89 4.19
N ILE A 61 -1.52 3.05 3.58
CA ILE A 61 -2.50 3.76 2.74
C ILE A 61 -2.94 2.89 1.56
N ARG A 62 -1.98 2.27 0.86
CA ARG A 62 -2.23 1.40 -0.28
C ARG A 62 -3.03 0.16 0.11
N THR A 63 -2.73 -0.42 1.27
CA THR A 63 -3.49 -1.56 1.81
C THR A 63 -4.94 -1.15 2.11
N GLU A 64 -5.14 -0.01 2.77
CA GLU A 64 -6.49 0.49 3.05
C GLU A 64 -7.27 0.85 1.77
N LEU A 65 -6.61 1.42 0.77
CA LEU A 65 -7.21 1.67 -0.56
C LEU A 65 -7.66 0.38 -1.23
N HIS A 66 -6.86 -0.68 -1.13
CA HIS A 66 -7.19 -1.99 -1.68
C HIS A 66 -8.44 -2.56 -1.00
N ASP A 67 -8.49 -2.53 0.33
CA ASP A 67 -9.64 -3.04 1.11
C ASP A 67 -10.92 -2.24 0.82
N LEU A 68 -10.81 -0.91 0.71
CA LEU A 68 -11.95 -0.04 0.37
C LEU A 68 -12.43 -0.25 -1.06
N ALA A 69 -11.54 -0.57 -2.01
CA ALA A 69 -11.93 -0.92 -3.38
C ALA A 69 -12.82 -2.16 -3.40
N VAL A 70 -12.43 -3.20 -2.67
CA VAL A 70 -13.21 -4.44 -2.54
C VAL A 70 -14.56 -4.14 -1.87
N ARG A 71 -14.54 -3.42 -0.75
CA ARG A 71 -15.79 -3.05 -0.05
C ARG A 71 -16.71 -2.20 -0.93
N HIS A 72 -16.16 -1.28 -1.73
CA HIS A 72 -16.95 -0.49 -2.67
C HIS A 72 -17.64 -1.39 -3.69
N ASN A 73 -16.92 -2.36 -4.27
CA ASN A 73 -17.52 -3.36 -5.16
C ASN A 73 -18.68 -4.11 -4.49
N ASP A 74 -18.47 -4.65 -3.28
CA ASP A 74 -19.51 -5.39 -2.55
C ASP A 74 -20.77 -4.53 -2.28
N LEU A 75 -20.58 -3.25 -1.96
CA LEU A 75 -21.69 -2.32 -1.71
C LEU A 75 -22.46 -1.99 -3.00
N ILE A 76 -21.77 -1.91 -4.14
CA ILE A 76 -22.36 -1.69 -5.46
C ILE A 76 -23.18 -2.91 -5.88
N GLU A 77 -22.63 -4.12 -5.76
CA GLU A 77 -23.35 -5.37 -6.04
C GLU A 77 -24.61 -5.51 -5.15
N ALA A 78 -24.50 -5.13 -3.86
CA ALA A 78 -25.65 -5.10 -2.97
C ALA A 78 -26.71 -4.07 -3.40
N LEU A 79 -26.30 -2.93 -3.96
CA LEU A 79 -27.22 -1.91 -4.46
C LEU A 79 -27.92 -2.37 -5.74
N GLU A 80 -27.20 -3.03 -6.64
CA GLU A 80 -27.77 -3.65 -7.86
C GLU A 80 -28.84 -4.69 -7.53
N GLY A 81 -28.61 -5.51 -6.50
CA GLY A 81 -29.59 -6.48 -6.02
C GLY A 81 -30.90 -5.85 -5.54
N ILE A 82 -30.90 -4.57 -5.19
CA ILE A 82 -32.08 -3.81 -4.75
C ILE A 82 -32.67 -2.95 -5.87
N ASP A 83 -31.84 -2.30 -6.69
CA ASP A 83 -32.27 -1.41 -7.78
C ASP A 83 -31.22 -1.32 -8.90
N ALA A 84 -31.32 -2.22 -9.88
CA ALA A 84 -30.41 -2.33 -11.01
C ALA A 84 -30.31 -1.06 -11.87
N ASN A 85 -31.36 -0.24 -11.96
CA ASN A 85 -31.37 0.93 -12.84
C ASN A 85 -30.60 2.12 -12.25
N LYS A 86 -30.48 2.21 -10.92
CA LYS A 86 -29.86 3.36 -10.26
C LYS A 86 -28.36 3.21 -10.03
N THR A 87 -27.85 1.98 -10.07
CA THR A 87 -26.42 1.68 -9.90
C THR A 87 -25.58 2.15 -11.09
N ILE A 88 -26.16 2.12 -12.30
CA ILE A 88 -25.51 2.54 -13.55
C ILE A 88 -25.12 4.03 -13.51
N ASP A 89 -25.97 4.88 -12.91
CA ASP A 89 -25.82 6.34 -12.97
C ASP A 89 -24.82 6.92 -11.96
N ILE A 90 -24.55 6.24 -10.85
CA ILE A 90 -23.88 6.88 -9.71
C ILE A 90 -22.38 6.53 -9.65
N GLU A 91 -21.96 5.31 -9.99
CA GLU A 91 -20.71 4.80 -9.36
C GLU A 91 -19.85 3.82 -10.16
N TYR A 92 -20.27 3.37 -11.35
CA TYR A 92 -19.47 2.48 -12.22
C TYR A 92 -18.09 3.03 -12.62
N PRO A 93 -17.91 4.33 -12.91
CA PRO A 93 -16.59 4.87 -13.26
C PRO A 93 -15.59 4.78 -12.11
N VAL A 94 -16.03 5.04 -10.88
CA VAL A 94 -15.19 4.93 -9.67
C VAL A 94 -14.83 3.47 -9.45
N LEU A 95 -15.81 2.56 -9.54
CA LEU A 95 -15.58 1.13 -9.41
C LEU A 95 -14.54 0.62 -10.43
N ASN A 96 -14.69 0.94 -11.71
CA ASN A 96 -13.76 0.51 -12.75
C ASN A 96 -12.33 1.06 -12.53
N ALA A 97 -12.21 2.33 -12.13
CA ALA A 97 -10.92 2.92 -11.79
C ALA A 97 -10.27 2.20 -10.60
N MET A 98 -11.05 1.84 -9.57
CA MET A 98 -10.57 1.11 -8.41
C MET A 98 -10.15 -0.32 -8.74
N LEU A 99 -10.91 -1.04 -9.56
CA LEU A 99 -10.58 -2.41 -9.97
C LEU A 99 -9.26 -2.45 -10.75
N LEU A 100 -9.09 -1.58 -11.74
CA LEU A 100 -7.85 -1.45 -12.51
C LEU A 100 -6.64 -1.15 -11.61
N ARG A 101 -6.84 -0.24 -10.64
CA ARG A 101 -5.77 0.16 -9.73
C ARG A 101 -5.49 -0.86 -8.63
N SER A 102 -6.46 -1.68 -8.26
CA SER A 102 -6.30 -2.70 -7.22
C SER A 102 -5.18 -3.70 -7.54
N ALA A 103 -5.00 -4.05 -8.82
CA ALA A 103 -3.95 -4.96 -9.27
C ALA A 103 -2.57 -4.32 -9.12
N GLN A 104 -2.44 -3.05 -9.51
CA GLN A 104 -1.21 -2.27 -9.33
C GLN A 104 -0.86 -2.13 -7.84
N ILE A 105 -1.82 -1.70 -7.02
CA ILE A 105 -1.64 -1.54 -5.57
C ILE A 105 -1.19 -2.86 -4.93
N ARG A 106 -1.80 -3.98 -5.32
CA ARG A 106 -1.43 -5.30 -4.81
C ARG A 106 0.00 -5.68 -5.18
N HIS A 107 0.42 -5.40 -6.42
CA HIS A 107 1.80 -5.63 -6.85
C HIS A 107 2.79 -4.81 -6.00
N GLU A 108 2.48 -3.54 -5.72
CA GLU A 108 3.31 -2.65 -4.92
C GLU A 108 3.38 -3.06 -3.43
N ILE A 109 2.26 -3.49 -2.85
CA ILE A 109 2.19 -4.08 -1.49
C ILE A 109 3.11 -5.31 -1.41
N ASN A 110 3.00 -6.22 -2.38
CA ASN A 110 3.82 -7.44 -2.42
C ASN A 110 5.31 -7.11 -2.57
N ALA A 111 5.66 -6.13 -3.40
CA ALA A 111 7.04 -5.68 -3.57
C ALA A 111 7.61 -5.10 -2.26
N TYR A 112 6.82 -4.31 -1.51
CA TYR A 112 7.21 -3.80 -0.21
C TYR A 112 7.45 -4.93 0.80
N LEU A 113 6.53 -5.90 0.89
CA LEU A 113 6.67 -7.04 1.80
C LEU A 113 7.92 -7.86 1.47
N ALA A 114 8.17 -8.17 0.19
CA ALA A 114 9.36 -8.90 -0.24
C ALA A 114 10.66 -8.18 0.18
N GLN A 115 10.71 -6.86 0.02
CA GLN A 115 11.84 -6.04 0.48
C GLN A 115 12.00 -6.06 2.00
N ASP A 116 10.91 -5.95 2.76
CA ASP A 116 10.96 -5.96 4.22
C ASP A 116 11.42 -7.32 4.76
N TYR A 117 10.93 -8.43 4.19
CA TYR A 117 11.42 -9.77 4.52
C TYR A 117 12.90 -9.96 4.19
N ALA A 118 13.35 -9.47 3.03
CA ALA A 118 14.77 -9.52 2.66
C ALA A 118 15.65 -8.69 3.61
N ALA A 119 15.21 -7.50 4.01
CA ALA A 119 15.95 -6.68 4.97
C ALA A 119 16.04 -7.35 6.35
N ARG A 120 14.93 -7.94 6.83
CA ARG A 120 14.91 -8.69 8.10
C ARG A 120 15.81 -9.92 8.07
N SER A 121 15.82 -10.68 6.97
CA SER A 121 16.65 -11.87 6.85
C SER A 121 18.15 -11.53 6.88
N VAL A 122 18.56 -10.47 6.18
CA VAL A 122 19.95 -9.97 6.22
C VAL A 122 20.33 -9.50 7.62
N ASN A 123 19.48 -8.74 8.30
CA ASN A 123 19.73 -8.32 9.68
C ASN A 123 19.85 -9.51 10.65
N MET A 124 19.02 -10.54 10.48
CA MET A 124 19.09 -11.74 11.31
C MET A 124 20.40 -12.51 11.11
N ILE A 125 20.90 -12.59 9.86
CA ILE A 125 22.22 -13.15 9.56
C ILE A 125 23.31 -12.36 10.30
N HIS A 126 23.23 -11.02 10.29
CA HIS A 126 24.18 -10.18 11.01
C HIS A 126 24.14 -10.40 12.53
N VAL A 127 22.96 -10.45 13.14
CA VAL A 127 22.79 -10.73 14.57
C VAL A 127 23.36 -12.10 14.93
N ASN A 128 23.08 -13.12 14.13
CA ASN A 128 23.61 -14.47 14.33
C ASN A 128 25.15 -14.50 14.24
N ASN A 129 25.73 -13.79 13.26
CA ASN A 129 27.17 -13.66 13.12
C ASN A 129 27.80 -12.95 14.32
N CYS A 130 27.19 -11.87 14.81
CA CYS A 130 27.64 -11.15 16.01
C CYS A 130 27.57 -12.05 17.26
N ASN A 131 26.48 -12.79 17.43
CA ASN A 131 26.33 -13.74 18.55
C ASN A 131 27.36 -14.87 18.49
N LEU A 132 27.64 -15.42 17.30
CA LEU A 132 28.70 -16.40 17.10
C LEU A 132 30.08 -15.84 17.46
N LEU A 133 30.35 -14.59 17.09
CA LEU A 133 31.61 -13.93 17.36
C LEU A 133 31.79 -13.64 18.87
N LEU A 134 30.74 -13.16 19.53
CA LEU A 134 30.70 -12.99 20.99
C LEU A 134 30.89 -14.32 21.72
N THR A 135 30.23 -15.39 21.27
CA THR A 135 30.39 -16.72 21.86
C THR A 135 31.84 -17.23 21.74
N LYS A 136 32.50 -16.98 20.59
CA LYS A 136 33.92 -17.31 20.41
C LYS A 136 34.82 -16.51 21.34
N ILE A 137 34.55 -15.21 21.51
CA ILE A 137 35.29 -14.33 22.43
C ILE A 137 35.13 -14.83 23.87
N TYR A 138 33.91 -15.10 24.33
CA TYR A 138 33.67 -15.60 25.68
C TYR A 138 34.37 -16.94 25.94
N ARG A 139 34.29 -17.89 24.99
CA ARG A 139 35.04 -19.16 25.08
C ARG A 139 36.55 -19.00 25.13
N PHE A 140 37.09 -17.93 24.55
CA PHE A 140 38.53 -17.64 24.57
C PHE A 140 38.95 -16.93 25.86
N LEU A 141 38.05 -16.18 26.50
CA LEU A 141 38.30 -15.50 27.78
C LEU A 141 38.13 -16.41 29.00
N ASP A 142 37.38 -17.51 28.86
CA ASP A 142 37.19 -18.54 29.89
C ASP A 142 38.32 -19.62 29.89
N GLN A 143 39.38 -19.43 29.10
CA GLN A 143 40.59 -20.28 29.05
C GLN A 143 41.78 -19.56 29.68
#